data_AF-A0A936ZM39-F1
#
_entry.id   AF-A0A936ZM39-F1
#
_cell.length_a   1.000
_cell.length_b   1.000
_cell.length_c   1.000
_cell.angle_alpha   90.00
_cell.angle_beta   90.00
_cell.angle_gamma   90.00
#
_symmetry.space_group_name_H-M   'P 1'
#
loop_
_entity.id
_entity.type
_entity.pdbx_description
1 polymer ?
#
loop_
_entity_poly.entity_id
_entity_poly.type
_entity_poly.pdbx_seq_one_letter_code
_entity_poly.pdbx_strand_id
1 'polypeptide(L)' 'MLVHIRSAFARPHGNYGSPRLTRELQVGRRRTARLLRENGLKALQRRRFKCTTDSQHGFPYRSQPTRAGGLPHVGGPV' A
#
# COMPACT_ATOMS: atom_id res chain seq x y z
N MET A 1 23.30 23.09 -13.55
CA MET A 1 21.97 22.43 -13.40
C MET A 1 22.06 20.99 -12.89
N LEU A 2 22.91 20.13 -13.46
CA LEU A 2 23.04 18.74 -12.99
C LEU A 2 23.44 18.64 -11.50
N VAL A 3 24.32 19.52 -11.04
CA VAL A 3 24.75 19.63 -9.64
C VAL A 3 23.56 19.86 -8.70
N HIS A 4 22.62 20.72 -9.08
CA HIS A 4 21.40 20.99 -8.29
C HIS A 4 20.47 19.77 -8.23
N ILE A 5 20.38 18.99 -9.31
CA ILE A 5 19.58 17.75 -9.31
C ILE A 5 20.25 16.70 -8.43
N ARG A 6 21.58 16.56 -8.50
CA ARG A 6 22.32 15.61 -7.66
C ARG A 6 22.23 15.97 -6.18
N SER A 7 22.36 17.26 -5.82
CA SER A 7 22.20 17.70 -4.43
C SER A 7 20.77 17.53 -3.92
N ALA A 8 19.76 17.90 -4.72
CA ALA A 8 18.36 17.68 -4.39
C ALA A 8 17.99 16.19 -4.32
N PHE A 9 18.61 15.33 -5.13
CA PHE A 9 18.40 13.88 -5.08
C PHE A 9 19.11 13.22 -3.90
N ALA A 10 20.28 13.73 -3.51
CA ALA A 10 21.05 13.23 -2.36
C ALA A 10 20.41 13.58 -1.01
N ARG A 11 19.79 14.77 -0.88
CA ARG A 11 19.09 15.22 0.35
C ARG A 11 18.10 14.18 0.91
N PRO A 12 17.17 13.61 0.13
CA PRO A 12 16.24 12.58 0.59
C PRO A 12 16.81 11.16 0.43
N HIS A 13 18.13 10.98 0.35
CA HIS A 13 18.79 9.67 0.13
C HIS A 13 18.27 8.91 -1.10
N GLY A 14 17.94 9.62 -2.19
CA GLY A 14 17.41 9.00 -3.40
C GLY A 14 15.97 8.49 -3.27
N ASN A 15 15.20 8.88 -2.26
CA ASN A 15 13.79 8.49 -2.12
C ASN A 15 12.88 9.22 -3.14
N TYR A 16 13.33 10.35 -3.69
CA TYR A 16 12.52 11.19 -4.56
C TYR A 16 12.79 10.92 -6.04
N GLY A 17 11.73 10.65 -6.79
CA GLY A 17 11.76 10.58 -8.25
C GLY A 17 11.49 11.92 -8.92
N SER A 18 11.38 11.89 -10.25
CA SER A 18 11.14 13.07 -11.08
C SER A 18 9.96 13.94 -10.64
N PRO A 19 8.80 13.42 -10.15
CA PRO A 19 7.68 14.27 -9.76
C PRO A 19 7.97 15.12 -8.52
N ARG A 20 8.69 14.56 -7.53
CA ARG A 20 9.01 15.25 -6.28
C ARG A 20 10.15 16.25 -6.49
N LEU A 21 11.18 15.85 -7.24
CA LEU A 21 12.28 16.75 -7.63
C LEU A 21 11.82 17.94 -8.47
N THR A 22 10.85 17.74 -9.36
CA THR A 22 10.27 18.83 -10.17
C THR A 22 9.58 19.88 -9.29
N ARG A 23 8.89 19.46 -8.22
CA ARG A 23 8.24 20.38 -7.28
C ARG A 23 9.26 21.18 -6.46
N GLU A 24 10.35 20.53 -6.04
CA GLU A 24 11.39 21.16 -5.22
C GLU A 24 12.26 22.14 -6.00
N LEU A 25 12.68 21.75 -7.21
CA LEU A 25 13.57 22.57 -8.05
C LEU A 25 12.81 23.55 -8.96
N GLN A 26 11.48 23.46 -9.05
CA GLN A 26 10.64 24.20 -10.02
C GLN A 26 11.12 24.04 -11.48
N VAL A 27 11.79 22.93 -11.79
CA VAL A 27 12.30 22.61 -13.14
C VAL A 27 11.32 21.68 -13.86
N GLY A 28 11.09 21.93 -15.15
CA GLY A 28 10.17 21.12 -15.95
C GLY A 28 10.41 19.60 -15.87
N ARG A 29 9.31 18.84 -15.68
CA ARG A 29 9.33 17.39 -15.45
C ARG A 29 10.13 16.59 -16.47
N ARG A 30 10.02 16.96 -17.76
CA ARG A 30 10.73 16.29 -18.86
C ARG A 30 12.25 16.43 -18.72
N ARG A 31 12.73 17.63 -18.37
CA ARG A 31 14.15 17.92 -18.17
C ARG A 31 14.71 17.13 -16.98
N THR A 32 14.00 17.16 -15.85
CA THR A 32 14.36 16.42 -14.64
C THR A 32 14.42 14.91 -14.91
N ALA A 33 13.40 14.36 -15.59
CA ALA A 33 13.36 12.94 -15.94
C ALA A 33 14.50 12.54 -16.89
N ARG A 34 14.81 13.37 -17.90
CA ARG A 34 15.93 13.14 -18.82
C ARG A 34 17.26 13.09 -18.05
N LEU A 35 17.53 14.11 -17.23
CA LEU A 35 18.77 14.18 -16.45
C LEU A 35 18.90 13.03 -15.44
N LEU A 36 17.80 12.62 -14.79
CA LEU A 36 17.80 11.43 -13.92
C LEU A 36 18.15 10.15 -14.69
N ARG A 37 17.57 9.96 -15.89
CA ARG A 37 17.83 8.77 -16.74
C ARG A 37 19.26 8.74 -17.26
N GLU A 38 19.74 9.85 -17.83
CA GLU A 38 21.10 9.97 -18.38
C GLU A 38 22.19 9.76 -17.32
N ASN A 39 21.89 10.08 -16.05
CA ASN A 39 22.85 9.98 -14.94
C ASN A 39 22.63 8.74 -14.06
N GLY A 40 21.74 7.81 -14.45
CA GLY A 40 21.48 6.58 -13.69
C GLY A 40 20.83 6.81 -12.32
N LEU A 41 20.30 8.01 -12.05
CA LEU A 41 19.68 8.36 -10.77
C LEU A 41 18.24 7.84 -10.73
N LYS A 42 18.03 6.76 -9.99
CA LYS A 42 16.71 6.11 -9.82
C LYS A 42 16.22 6.24 -8.39
N ALA A 43 14.96 6.63 -8.24
CA ALA A 43 14.36 6.72 -6.92
C ALA A 43 14.24 5.34 -6.26
N LEU A 44 14.49 5.27 -4.95
CA LEU A 44 14.30 4.07 -4.15
C LEU A 44 12.81 3.71 -4.10
N GLN A 45 12.50 2.49 -4.54
CA GLN A 45 11.16 1.93 -4.42
C GLN A 45 11.02 1.26 -3.04
N ARG A 46 10.08 1.72 -2.21
CA ARG A 46 9.77 1.06 -0.93
C ARG A 46 9.25 -0.35 -1.21
N ARG A 47 9.74 -1.33 -0.45
CA ARG A 47 9.22 -2.71 -0.48
C ARG A 47 7.73 -2.70 -0.14
N ARG A 48 6.92 -3.46 -0.89
CA ARG A 48 5.51 -3.66 -0.53
C ARG A 48 5.44 -4.43 0.79
N PHE A 49 4.55 -3.99 1.69
CA PHE A 49 4.28 -4.74 2.91
C PHE A 49 3.63 -6.08 2.56
N LYS A 50 4.09 -7.15 3.22
CA LYS A 50 3.46 -8.48 3.13
C LYS A 50 2.23 -8.47 4.04
N CYS A 51 1.08 -8.91 3.54
CA CYS A 51 -0.11 -9.09 4.39
C CYS A 51 0.19 -10.20 5.42
N THR A 52 0.09 -9.88 6.71
CA THR A 52 0.34 -10.81 7.82
C THR A 52 -0.94 -11.45 8.36
N THR A 53 -2.09 -10.90 7.99
CA THR A 53 -3.41 -11.40 8.41
C THR A 53 -4.04 -12.12 7.24
N ASP A 54 -4.46 -13.37 7.43
CA ASP A 54 -5.33 -14.03 6.48
C ASP A 54 -6.74 -13.49 6.68
N SER A 55 -7.15 -12.53 5.86
CA SER A 55 -8.50 -11.95 5.93
C SER A 55 -9.63 -12.92 5.51
N GLN A 56 -9.36 -14.23 5.48
CA GLN A 56 -10.32 -15.31 5.27
C GLN A 56 -10.55 -16.07 6.58
N HIS A 57 -11.05 -15.36 7.58
CA HIS A 57 -11.54 -15.99 8.81
C HIS A 57 -12.90 -16.64 8.52
N GLY A 58 -12.89 -17.85 7.93
CA GLY A 58 -14.06 -18.68 7.67
C GLY A 58 -14.65 -19.32 8.94
N PHE A 59 -14.51 -18.70 10.10
CA PHE A 59 -15.10 -19.21 11.33
C PHE A 59 -16.58 -18.78 11.37
N PRO A 60 -17.54 -19.73 11.34
CA PRO A 60 -18.90 -19.38 11.68
C PRO A 60 -18.86 -18.87 13.12
N TYR A 61 -19.13 -17.58 13.31
CA TYR A 61 -19.47 -17.06 14.63
C TYR A 61 -20.58 -17.98 15.13
N ARG A 62 -20.24 -18.79 16.14
CA ARG A 62 -21.14 -19.74 16.76
C ARG A 62 -22.36 -18.95 17.18
N SER A 63 -23.45 -19.10 16.43
CA SER A 63 -24.76 -18.57 16.79
C SER A 63 -25.03 -19.08 18.20
N GLN A 64 -25.03 -18.17 19.18
CA GLN A 64 -25.32 -18.53 20.56
C GLN A 64 -26.69 -19.21 20.58
N PRO A 65 -26.88 -20.32 21.33
CA PRO A 65 -28.21 -20.87 21.47
C PRO A 65 -29.04 -19.88 22.29
N THR A 66 -30.04 -19.25 21.66
CA THR A 66 -31.01 -18.41 22.36
C THR A 66 -31.76 -19.26 23.37
N ARG A 67 -31.46 -19.05 24.65
CA ARG A 67 -32.20 -19.61 25.78
C ARG A 67 -33.55 -18.90 25.88
N ALA A 68 -34.61 -19.49 25.30
CA ALA A 68 -35.98 -19.41 25.84
C ALA A 68 -37.01 -20.14 24.95
N GLY A 69 -37.71 -21.12 25.53
CA GLY A 69 -39.17 -21.23 25.42
C GLY A 69 -39.79 -21.90 24.20
N GLY A 70 -40.08 -23.21 24.33
CA GLY A 70 -41.37 -23.83 24.01
C GLY A 70 -41.87 -23.93 22.56
N LEU A 71 -42.09 -25.17 22.10
CA LEU A 71 -43.41 -25.73 21.74
C LEU A 71 -43.23 -27.21 21.31
N PRO A 72 -44.02 -28.16 21.83
CA PRO A 72 -43.91 -29.56 21.44
C PRO A 72 -44.64 -29.79 20.11
N HIS A 73 -43.93 -30.25 19.08
CA HIS A 73 -44.59 -30.84 17.91
C HIS A 73 -44.79 -32.33 18.18
N VAL A 74 -46.04 -32.69 18.42
CA VAL A 74 -46.52 -34.07 18.51
C VAL A 74 -46.54 -34.64 17.08
N GLY A 75 -45.92 -35.80 16.84
CA GLY A 75 -46.16 -36.55 15.60
C GLY A 75 -45.05 -37.49 15.14
N GLY A 76 -45.06 -38.72 15.64
CA GLY A 76 -44.52 -39.89 14.97
C GLY A 76 -44.69 -41.14 15.84
N PRO A 77 -44.70 -42.39 15.31
CA PRO A 77 -44.73 -42.83 13.91
C PRO A 77 -45.82 -43.90 13.60
N VAL A 78 -45.97 -44.26 12.31
CA VAL A 78 -46.12 -45.65 11.85
C VAL A 78 -45.12 -45.92 10.75
#